data_AF-A0A1N6U5A4-F1
#
_entry.id   AF-A0A1N6U5A4-F1
#
_cell.length_a   1.000
_cell.length_b   1.000
_cell.length_c   1.000
_cell.angle_alpha   90.00
_cell.angle_beta   90.00
_cell.angle_gamma   90.00
#
_symmetry.space_group_name_H-M   'P 1'
#
loop_
_entity.id
_entity.type
_entity.pdbx_description
1 polymer ?
#
loop_
_entity_poly.entity_id
_entity_poly.type
_entity_poly.pdbx_seq_one_letter_code
_entity_poly.pdbx_strand_id
1 'polypeptide(L)'
;MRIKNNLIAGIVRGLAYYAGGFALVWLTYLVFGWEYAHAPGLHHLVGLLVLVVGALMLIRRIIIVFAIPADTHNKGALLVHAVAVVSFIFFFKLIILNGAIKRDTGDLEISEALTLDHSAQTLLLTNELQDTLFYQVADSVHLKIQ
;
A
#
# COMPACT_ATOMS: atom_id res chain seq x y z
N MET A 1 0.58 -26.31 -32.31
CA MET A 1 0.99 -24.89 -32.46
C MET A 1 -0.08 -23.88 -32.00
N ARG A 2 -1.37 -24.06 -32.33
CA ARG A 2 -2.46 -23.08 -32.06
C ARG A 2 -2.66 -22.67 -30.59
N ILE A 3 -2.52 -23.61 -29.64
CA ILE A 3 -2.73 -23.35 -28.20
C ILE A 3 -1.65 -22.42 -27.61
N LYS A 4 -0.38 -22.61 -28.01
CA LYS A 4 0.76 -21.80 -27.53
C LYS A 4 0.63 -20.33 -27.96
N ASN A 5 0.14 -20.10 -29.18
CA ASN A 5 -0.06 -18.75 -29.72
C ASN A 5 -1.17 -18.00 -28.97
N ASN A 6 -2.26 -18.69 -28.60
CA ASN A 6 -3.36 -18.09 -27.84
C ASN A 6 -2.95 -17.72 -26.40
N LEU A 7 -2.08 -18.54 -25.78
CA LEU A 7 -1.52 -18.24 -24.46
C LEU A 7 -0.65 -16.99 -24.50
N ILE A 8 0.30 -16.93 -25.43
CA ILE A 8 1.22 -15.78 -25.58
C ILE A 8 0.44 -14.50 -25.91
N ALA A 9 -0.52 -14.56 -26.84
CA ALA A 9 -1.38 -13.43 -27.15
C ALA A 9 -2.18 -12.96 -25.92
N GLY A 10 -2.60 -13.89 -25.07
CA GLY A 10 -3.22 -13.59 -23.78
C GLY A 10 -2.30 -12.85 -22.82
N ILE A 11 -1.07 -13.33 -22.67
CA ILE A 11 -0.05 -12.70 -21.82
C ILE A 11 0.25 -11.29 -22.32
N VAL A 12 0.50 -11.12 -23.62
CA VAL A 12 0.79 -9.81 -24.22
C VAL A 12 -0.35 -8.83 -24.00
N ARG A 13 -1.61 -9.25 -24.16
CA ARG A 13 -2.78 -8.39 -23.87
C ARG A 13 -2.85 -7.98 -22.39
N GLY A 14 -2.59 -8.93 -21.48
CA GLY A 14 -2.55 -8.64 -20.05
C GLY A 14 -1.42 -7.66 -19.68
N LEU A 15 -0.22 -7.88 -20.23
CA LEU A 15 0.92 -7.00 -20.01
C LEU A 15 0.70 -5.61 -20.61
N ALA A 16 0.11 -5.51 -21.80
CA ALA A 16 -0.21 -4.23 -22.43
C ALA A 16 -1.14 -3.39 -21.56
N TYR A 17 -2.10 -4.02 -20.87
CA TYR A 17 -2.98 -3.35 -19.92
C TYR A 17 -2.18 -2.72 -18.75
N TYR A 18 -1.31 -3.50 -18.10
CA TYR A 18 -0.53 -2.99 -16.96
C TYR A 18 0.57 -2.02 -17.39
N ALA A 19 1.18 -2.19 -18.56
CA ALA A 19 2.11 -1.23 -19.14
C ALA A 19 1.42 0.11 -19.44
N GLY A 20 0.21 0.08 -20.00
CA GLY A 20 -0.60 1.28 -20.21
C GLY A 20 -1.00 1.95 -18.90
N GLY A 21 -1.39 1.16 -17.90
CA GLY A 21 -1.66 1.67 -16.55
C GLY A 21 -0.44 2.31 -15.89
N PHE A 22 0.73 1.70 -16.02
CA PHE A 22 2.00 2.26 -15.54
C PHE A 22 2.34 3.58 -16.24
N ALA A 23 2.20 3.64 -17.57
CA ALA A 23 2.39 4.88 -18.31
C ALA A 23 1.43 5.98 -17.84
N LEU A 24 0.17 5.64 -17.54
CA LEU A 24 -0.81 6.59 -17.02
C LEU A 24 -0.46 7.10 -15.62
N VAL A 25 -0.02 6.21 -14.72
CA VAL A 25 0.51 6.57 -13.39
C VAL A 25 1.71 7.50 -13.54
N TRP A 26 2.63 7.17 -14.44
CA TRP A 26 3.80 7.99 -14.70
C TRP A 26 3.45 9.38 -15.20
N LEU A 27 2.53 9.49 -16.17
CA LEU A 27 2.05 10.77 -16.68
C LEU A 27 1.35 11.59 -15.59
N THR A 28 0.51 10.96 -14.77
CA THR A 28 -0.14 11.67 -13.66
C THR A 28 0.85 12.11 -12.58
N TYR A 29 1.94 11.38 -12.38
CA TYR A 29 3.04 11.84 -11.52
C TYR A 29 3.75 13.06 -12.12
N LEU A 30 4.08 13.05 -13.42
CA LEU A 30 4.73 14.20 -14.07
C LEU A 30 3.85 15.46 -14.05
N VAL A 31 2.53 15.29 -14.16
CA VAL A 31 1.58 16.42 -14.19
C VAL A 31 1.16 16.85 -12.80
N PHE A 32 1.02 15.97 -11.81
CA PHE A 32 0.44 16.31 -10.50
C PHE A 32 1.33 15.98 -9.30
N GLY A 33 2.57 15.53 -9.53
CA GLY A 33 3.51 15.08 -8.50
C GLY A 33 4.28 16.19 -7.79
N TRP A 34 3.89 17.44 -7.98
CA TRP A 34 4.44 18.59 -7.24
C TRP A 34 4.13 18.52 -5.74
N GLU A 35 4.96 19.19 -4.92
CA GLU A 35 5.15 19.07 -3.46
C GLU A 35 3.92 19.40 -2.59
N TYR A 36 2.80 18.71 -2.78
CA TYR A 36 1.74 18.71 -1.79
C TYR A 36 1.98 17.59 -0.79
N ALA A 37 2.75 17.90 0.27
CA ALA A 37 3.20 16.93 1.27
C ALA A 37 2.09 16.27 2.09
N HIS A 38 0.87 16.82 2.10
CA HIS A 38 -0.16 16.46 3.07
C HIS A 38 -1.21 15.45 2.56
N ALA A 39 -1.16 15.05 1.29
CA ALA A 39 -2.09 14.05 0.75
C ALA A 39 -1.38 13.07 -0.20
N PRO A 40 -1.82 11.80 -0.25
CA PRO A 40 -1.31 10.86 -1.25
C PRO A 40 -1.56 11.42 -2.65
N GLY A 41 -0.50 11.55 -3.44
CA GLY A 41 -0.58 12.13 -4.77
C GLY A 41 -1.54 11.38 -5.70
N LEU A 42 -2.16 12.11 -6.64
CA LEU A 42 -3.16 11.56 -7.57
C LEU A 42 -2.68 10.32 -8.34
N HIS A 43 -1.38 10.21 -8.59
CA HIS A 43 -0.75 9.06 -9.24
C HIS A 43 -0.93 7.75 -8.45
N HIS A 44 -1.01 7.79 -7.12
CA HIS A 44 -1.34 6.62 -6.30
C HIS A 44 -2.79 6.18 -6.48
N LEU A 45 -3.73 7.13 -6.58
CA LEU A 45 -5.14 6.84 -6.84
C LEU A 45 -5.33 6.19 -8.21
N VAL A 46 -4.63 6.71 -9.23
CA VAL A 46 -4.63 6.14 -10.58
C VAL A 46 -4.07 4.71 -10.57
N GLY A 47 -2.96 4.48 -9.87
CA GLY A 47 -2.38 3.15 -9.72
C GLY A 47 -3.33 2.16 -9.05
N LEU A 48 -4.01 2.60 -7.99
CA LEU A 48 -5.04 1.80 -7.32
C LEU A 48 -6.20 1.46 -8.27
N LEU A 49 -6.66 2.43 -9.07
CA LEU A 49 -7.76 2.21 -10.02
C LEU A 49 -7.38 1.19 -11.10
N VAL A 50 -6.15 1.24 -11.62
CA VAL A 50 -5.62 0.24 -12.56
C VAL A 50 -5.67 -1.17 -11.95
N LEU A 51 -5.33 -1.31 -10.66
CA LEU A 51 -5.40 -2.60 -9.96
C LEU A 51 -6.83 -3.06 -9.73
N VAL A 52 -7.75 -2.16 -9.35
CA VAL A 52 -9.19 -2.49 -9.17
C VAL A 52 -9.79 -3.01 -10.47
N VAL A 53 -9.57 -2.30 -11.59
CA VAL A 53 -10.05 -2.75 -12.91
C VAL A 53 -9.37 -4.06 -13.31
N GLY A 54 -8.08 -4.24 -13.01
CA GLY A 54 -7.36 -5.50 -13.21
C GLY A 54 -7.97 -6.67 -12.42
N ALA A 55 -8.39 -6.43 -11.19
CA ALA A 55 -9.08 -7.41 -10.34
C ALA A 55 -10.48 -7.75 -10.87
N LEU A 56 -11.25 -6.75 -11.34
CA LEU A 56 -12.54 -7.00 -12.01
C LEU A 56 -12.37 -7.85 -13.28
N MET A 57 -11.31 -7.58 -14.06
CA MET A 57 -10.98 -8.41 -15.22
C MET A 57 -10.61 -9.84 -14.82
N LEU A 58 -9.90 -10.03 -13.70
CA LEU A 58 -9.62 -11.36 -13.16
C LEU A 58 -10.90 -12.10 -12.79
N ILE A 59 -11.79 -11.47 -11.99
CA ILE A 59 -13.06 -12.06 -11.56
C ILE A 59 -13.90 -12.46 -12.77
N ARG A 60 -14.06 -11.56 -13.75
CA ARG A 60 -14.79 -11.84 -14.99
C ARG A 60 -14.22 -13.06 -15.71
N ARG A 61 -12.90 -13.19 -15.79
CA ARG A 61 -12.24 -14.33 -16.45
C ARG A 61 -12.42 -15.63 -15.66
N ILE A 62 -12.37 -15.58 -14.34
CA ILE A 62 -12.65 -16.74 -13.48
C ILE A 62 -14.08 -17.23 -13.72
N ILE A 63 -15.07 -16.34 -13.76
CA ILE A 63 -16.47 -16.69 -14.07
C ILE A 63 -16.56 -17.39 -15.43
N ILE A 64 -15.92 -16.83 -16.47
CA ILE A 64 -15.90 -17.41 -17.82
C ILE A 64 -15.28 -18.81 -17.82
N VAL A 65 -14.25 -19.05 -17.00
CA VAL A 65 -13.60 -20.36 -16.89
C VAL A 65 -14.57 -21.43 -16.40
N PHE A 66 -15.47 -21.08 -15.47
CA PHE A 66 -16.46 -22.02 -14.93
C PHE A 66 -17.78 -22.07 -15.73
N ALA A 67 -18.11 -21.03 -16.50
CA ALA A 67 -19.38 -20.93 -17.20
C ALA A 67 -19.37 -21.40 -18.67
N ILE A 68 -18.20 -21.48 -19.32
CA ILE A 68 -18.08 -21.73 -20.77
C ILE A 68 -17.03 -22.82 -21.03
N PRO A 69 -17.20 -23.69 -22.06
CA PRO A 69 -16.20 -24.69 -22.45
C PRO A 69 -14.80 -24.12 -22.75
N ALA A 70 -13.79 -24.94 -22.42
CA ALA A 70 -12.39 -24.55 -22.24
C ALA A 70 -11.66 -23.99 -23.48
N ASP A 71 -12.19 -24.25 -24.67
CA ASP A 71 -11.52 -23.95 -25.93
C ASP A 71 -11.49 -22.45 -26.26
N THR A 72 -12.27 -21.64 -25.54
CA THR A 72 -12.37 -20.18 -25.71
C THR A 72 -11.64 -19.38 -24.63
N HIS A 73 -11.06 -20.05 -23.62
CA HIS A 73 -10.49 -19.36 -22.47
C HIS A 73 -9.17 -18.64 -22.81
N ASN A 74 -9.12 -17.35 -22.52
CA ASN A 74 -7.87 -16.59 -22.57
C ASN A 74 -7.06 -16.81 -21.28
N LYS A 75 -6.44 -17.99 -21.19
CA LYS A 75 -5.65 -18.44 -20.03
C LYS A 75 -4.44 -17.55 -19.74
N GLY A 76 -3.86 -16.94 -20.79
CA GLY A 76 -2.69 -16.06 -20.65
C GLY A 76 -3.03 -14.78 -19.91
N ALA A 77 -4.13 -14.11 -20.30
CA ALA A 77 -4.56 -12.90 -19.61
C ALA A 77 -5.05 -13.20 -18.18
N LEU A 78 -5.71 -14.34 -17.96
CA LEU A 78 -6.08 -14.82 -16.63
C LEU A 78 -4.86 -14.90 -15.71
N LEU A 79 -3.78 -15.53 -16.19
CA LEU A 79 -2.52 -15.67 -15.45
C LEU A 79 -1.93 -14.31 -15.10
N VAL A 80 -1.85 -13.39 -16.06
CA VAL A 80 -1.25 -12.06 -15.81
C VAL A 80 -2.05 -11.28 -14.76
N HIS A 81 -3.38 -11.28 -14.82
CA HIS A 81 -4.17 -10.60 -13.79
C HIS A 81 -4.09 -11.31 -12.43
N ALA A 82 -4.04 -12.65 -12.40
CA ALA A 82 -3.85 -13.40 -11.16
C ALA A 82 -2.52 -13.03 -10.49
N VAL A 83 -1.42 -13.05 -11.26
CA VAL A 83 -0.09 -12.68 -10.77
C VAL A 83 -0.10 -11.25 -10.24
N ALA A 84 -0.66 -10.29 -10.99
CA ALA A 84 -0.71 -8.90 -10.55
C ALA A 84 -1.45 -8.71 -9.22
N VAL A 85 -2.62 -9.35 -9.04
CA VAL A 85 -3.39 -9.26 -7.80
C VAL A 85 -2.66 -9.93 -6.64
N VAL A 86 -2.11 -11.13 -6.85
CA VAL A 86 -1.34 -11.85 -5.81
C VAL A 86 -0.11 -11.05 -5.39
N SER A 87 0.64 -10.50 -6.36
CA SER A 87 1.79 -9.64 -6.10
C SER A 87 1.39 -8.39 -5.33
N PHE A 88 0.25 -7.77 -5.63
CA PHE A 88 -0.25 -6.62 -4.89
C PHE A 88 -0.60 -6.95 -3.44
N ILE A 89 -1.28 -8.07 -3.19
CA ILE A 89 -1.59 -8.53 -1.82
C ILE A 89 -0.30 -8.78 -1.03
N PHE A 90 0.68 -9.43 -1.66
CA PHE A 90 1.97 -9.71 -1.03
C PHE A 90 2.74 -8.42 -0.72
N PHE A 91 2.79 -7.48 -1.68
CA PHE A 91 3.39 -6.16 -1.49
C PHE A 91 2.76 -5.41 -0.32
N PHE A 92 1.42 -5.38 -0.23
CA PHE A 92 0.73 -4.70 0.86
C PHE A 92 1.01 -5.35 2.22
N LYS A 93 1.05 -6.70 2.27
CA LYS A 93 1.44 -7.44 3.48
C LYS A 93 2.87 -7.11 3.92
N LEU A 94 3.80 -7.01 2.98
CA LEU A 94 5.19 -6.61 3.26
C LEU A 94 5.27 -5.19 3.82
N ILE A 95 4.50 -4.24 3.27
CA ILE A 95 4.46 -2.87 3.79
C ILE A 95 3.94 -2.85 5.23
N ILE A 96 2.84 -3.56 5.52
CA ILE A 96 2.29 -3.62 6.88
C ILE A 96 3.30 -4.24 7.84
N LEU A 97 3.94 -5.35 7.44
CA LEU A 97 4.92 -6.03 8.28
C LEU A 97 6.14 -5.12 8.54
N ASN A 98 6.68 -4.47 7.51
CA ASN A 98 7.78 -3.52 7.67
C ASN A 98 7.38 -2.30 8.50
N GLY A 99 6.16 -1.80 8.37
CA GLY A 99 5.64 -0.71 9.19
C GLY A 99 5.48 -1.12 10.66
N ALA A 100 5.03 -2.35 10.92
CA ALA A 100 4.96 -2.91 12.27
C ALA A 100 6.37 -3.07 12.87
N ILE A 101 7.31 -3.63 12.12
CA ILE A 101 8.70 -3.76 12.55
C ILE A 101 9.31 -2.39 12.82
N LYS A 102 9.13 -1.39 11.95
CA LYS A 102 9.63 -0.02 12.20
C LYS A 102 9.05 0.62 13.46
N ARG A 103 7.78 0.35 13.79
CA ARG A 103 7.16 0.81 15.04
C ARG A 103 7.73 0.10 16.27
N ASP A 104 7.98 -1.20 16.16
CA ASP A 104 8.46 -2.02 17.28
C ASP A 104 9.98 -1.93 17.49
N THR A 105 10.74 -1.61 16.45
CA THR A 105 12.22 -1.50 16.46
C THR A 105 12.68 -0.04 16.55
N GLY A 106 11.78 0.87 16.93
CA GLY A 106 11.90 2.32 16.79
C GLY A 106 13.33 2.87 16.86
N ASP A 107 13.89 3.20 15.70
CA ASP A 107 14.74 4.39 15.63
C ASP A 107 13.78 5.56 15.77
N LEU A 108 13.89 6.23 16.92
CA LEU A 108 13.27 7.53 17.13
C LEU A 108 13.72 8.41 15.96
N GLU A 109 12.77 8.83 15.12
CA GLU A 109 12.98 10.10 14.44
C GLU A 109 13.10 11.12 15.56
N ILE A 110 14.35 11.45 15.89
CA ILE A 110 14.70 12.66 16.60
C ILE A 110 14.18 13.77 15.69
N SER A 111 12.91 14.13 15.87
CA SER A 111 12.48 15.48 15.53
C SER A 111 13.42 16.36 16.34
N GLU A 112 14.23 17.18 15.66
CA GLU A 112 15.26 18.02 16.30
C GLU A 112 14.70 18.80 17.51
N ALA A 113 13.37 18.99 17.56
CA ALA A 113 12.67 19.72 18.60
C ALA A 113 11.98 18.93 19.72
N LEU A 114 11.89 17.59 19.72
CA LEU A 114 11.14 16.88 20.77
C LEU A 114 11.84 15.64 21.31
N THR A 115 12.18 15.70 22.60
CA THR A 115 12.69 14.57 23.38
C THR A 115 11.55 13.90 24.13
N LEU A 116 11.51 12.56 24.09
CA LEU A 116 10.54 11.74 24.80
C LEU A 116 11.27 10.96 25.90
N ASP A 117 11.11 11.37 27.16
CA ASP A 117 11.65 10.61 28.29
C ASP A 117 10.65 9.53 28.72
N HIS A 118 11.11 8.28 28.81
CA HIS A 118 10.33 7.12 29.24
C HIS A 118 10.73 6.67 30.66
N SER A 119 11.55 7.45 31.38
CA SER A 119 12.18 7.00 32.62
C SER A 119 11.23 6.68 33.78
N ALA A 120 9.95 7.09 33.75
CA ALA A 120 9.00 6.74 34.81
C ALA A 120 7.53 6.90 34.40
N GLN A 121 7.01 6.03 33.51
CA GLN A 121 5.57 5.94 33.17
C GLN A 121 4.86 7.28 32.83
N THR A 122 5.63 8.32 32.54
CA THR A 122 5.16 9.70 32.42
C THR A 122 5.64 10.17 31.07
N LEU A 123 4.71 10.54 30.20
CA LEU A 123 5.03 11.12 28.90
C LEU A 123 5.24 12.61 29.09
N LEU A 124 6.47 13.05 28.88
CA LEU A 124 6.85 14.46 28.91
C LEU A 124 7.37 14.83 27.52
N LEU A 125 6.68 15.77 26.87
CA LEU A 125 7.12 16.36 25.60
C LEU A 125 7.63 17.76 25.89
N THR A 126 8.90 18.00 25.56
CA THR A 126 9.53 19.32 25.66
C THR A 126 9.96 19.81 24.29
N ASN A 127 9.94 21.13 24.12
CA ASN A 127 10.58 21.80 22.99
C ASN A 127 12.10 21.96 23.23
N GLU A 128 12.88 22.39 22.23
CA GLU A 128 14.32 22.71 22.33
C GLU A 128 14.64 23.73 23.43
N LEU A 129 13.69 24.59 23.77
CA LEU A 129 13.78 25.57 24.86
C LEU A 129 13.49 25.00 26.25
N GLN A 130 13.30 23.68 26.36
CA GLN A 130 12.89 22.96 27.58
C GLN A 130 11.50 23.32 28.13
N ASP A 131 10.69 24.03 27.36
CA ASP A 131 9.29 24.27 27.70
C ASP A 131 8.48 22.97 27.58
N THR A 132 7.77 22.61 28.65
CA THR A 132 6.88 21.44 28.67
C THR A 132 5.63 21.72 27.84
N LEU A 133 5.54 21.07 26.67
CA LEU A 133 4.39 21.18 25.76
C LEU A 133 3.27 20.22 26.13
N PHE A 134 3.62 19.06 26.70
CA PHE A 134 2.64 18.06 27.12
C PHE A 134 3.20 17.22 28.27
N TYR A 135 2.32 16.90 29.21
CA TYR A 135 2.65 16.11 30.40
C TYR A 135 1.48 15.15 30.70
N GLN A 136 1.76 13.85 30.68
CA GLN A 136 0.80 12.82 31.05
C GLN A 136 1.44 11.86 32.06
N VAL A 137 0.91 11.85 33.28
CA VAL A 137 1.29 10.92 34.35
C VAL A 137 0.49 9.64 34.21
N ALA A 138 1.15 8.48 34.24
CA ALA A 138 0.43 7.23 34.45
C ALA A 138 -0.03 7.13 35.90
N ASP A 139 -1.31 6.86 36.06
CA ASP A 139 -2.03 6.57 37.31
C ASP A 139 -2.28 7.75 38.27
N SER A 140 -3.51 8.27 38.16
CA SER A 140 -4.26 8.81 39.28
C SER A 140 -4.62 7.70 40.28
N VAL A 141 -4.22 7.85 41.56
CA VAL A 141 -4.96 7.58 42.83
C VAL A 141 -4.00 7.19 43.97
N HIS A 142 -3.91 8.05 45.00
CA HIS A 142 -4.10 7.72 46.43
C HIS A 142 -3.94 8.98 47.30
N LEU A 143 -5.05 9.69 47.54
CA LEU A 143 -5.15 10.61 48.69
C LEU A 143 -5.57 9.78 49.91
N LYS A 144 -4.62 9.47 50.79
CA LYS A 144 -4.94 9.03 52.15
C LYS A 144 -5.23 10.28 52.97
N ILE A 145 -6.51 10.56 53.18
CA ILE A 145 -6.98 11.58 54.11
C ILE A 145 -6.58 11.11 55.53
N GLN A 146 -5.82 11.96 56.24
CA GLN A 146 -5.56 11.81 57.67
C GLN A 146 -6.79 12.19 58.49
#